data_AF-A0AAV7W990-F1
#
_entry.id   AF-A0AAV7W990-F1
#
_cell.length_a   1.000
_cell.length_b   1.000
_cell.length_c   1.000
_cell.angle_alpha   90.00
_cell.angle_beta   90.00
_cell.angle_gamma   90.00
#
_symmetry.space_group_name_H-M   'P 1'
#
loop_
_entity.id
_entity.type
_entity.pdbx_description
1 polymer ?
#
loop_
_entity_poly.entity_id
_entity_poly.type
_entity_poly.pdbx_seq_one_letter_code
_entity_poly.pdbx_strand_id
1 'polypeptide(L)'
;MGRHRQSVPSQGNTMEQYTTPILLPQRQTRMGGLGEALEAPATMGEPTRAELLAAVHGARVALEGKIETLAVEVNLLQADLCKVSDKVKVADGTIVDLQTEVGTLRKQMAQVTSIVGTLEGQLEDAEGRS
;
A
#
# COMPACT_ATOMS: atom_id res chain seq x y z
N MET A 1 39.73 7.06 5.56
CA MET A 1 38.47 6.44 6.02
C MET A 1 37.38 6.74 5.01
N GLY A 2 37.27 5.91 3.97
CA GLY A 2 36.34 6.10 2.86
C GLY A 2 35.00 5.42 3.14
N ARG A 3 33.90 6.19 3.12
CA ARG A 3 32.55 5.65 3.32
C ARG A 3 32.10 4.90 2.07
N HIS A 4 31.90 3.59 2.23
CA HIS A 4 31.27 2.73 1.24
C HIS A 4 29.83 3.19 1.01
N ARG A 5 29.52 3.64 -0.22
CA ARG A 5 28.14 3.82 -0.70
C ARG A 5 27.62 2.43 -1.08
N GLN A 6 26.67 1.90 -0.30
CA GLN A 6 25.89 0.74 -0.70
C GLN A 6 24.99 1.15 -1.86
N SER A 7 25.23 0.55 -3.03
CA SER A 7 24.37 0.68 -4.20
C SER A 7 23.18 -0.26 -4.01
N VAL A 8 21.97 0.28 -4.00
CA VAL A 8 20.73 -0.52 -3.99
C VAL A 8 20.43 -0.92 -5.43
N PRO A 9 20.40 -2.22 -5.79
CA PRO A 9 19.99 -2.60 -7.13
C PRO A 9 18.48 -2.42 -7.27
N SER A 10 18.11 -1.55 -8.21
CA SER A 10 16.77 -1.43 -8.78
C SER A 10 16.40 -2.77 -9.42
N GLN A 11 15.65 -3.62 -8.71
CA GLN A 11 15.01 -4.78 -9.31
C GLN A 11 13.83 -4.29 -10.13
N GLY A 12 14.12 -3.96 -11.39
CA GLY A 12 13.11 -3.82 -12.42
C GLY A 12 12.34 -5.14 -12.52
N ASN A 13 11.04 -5.07 -12.27
CA ASN A 13 10.13 -6.18 -12.48
C ASN A 13 10.03 -6.38 -14.00
N THR A 14 10.94 -7.16 -14.59
CA THR A 14 10.82 -7.62 -15.96
C THR A 14 9.69 -8.63 -15.98
N MET A 15 8.53 -8.19 -16.43
CA MET A 15 7.39 -9.02 -16.78
C MET A 15 7.89 -10.04 -17.82
N GLU A 16 8.22 -11.25 -17.36
CA GLU A 16 8.59 -12.35 -18.22
C GLU A 16 7.44 -12.57 -19.21
N GLN A 17 7.70 -12.18 -20.46
CA GLN A 17 6.83 -12.51 -21.56
C GLN A 17 6.87 -14.04 -21.68
N TYR A 18 5.82 -14.70 -21.22
CA TYR A 18 5.55 -16.10 -21.53
C TYR A 18 5.28 -16.24 -23.03
N THR A 19 6.34 -16.18 -23.83
CA THR A 19 6.32 -16.62 -25.22
C THR A 19 6.36 -18.14 -25.19
N THR A 20 5.20 -18.77 -25.43
CA THR A 20 5.12 -20.22 -25.63
C THR A 20 5.99 -20.58 -26.86
N PRO A 21 7.02 -21.44 -26.74
CA PRO A 21 7.79 -21.84 -27.91
C PRO A 21 6.94 -22.77 -28.78
N ILE A 22 6.77 -22.40 -30.05
CA ILE A 22 6.14 -23.26 -31.06
C ILE A 22 7.16 -24.36 -31.43
N LEU A 23 6.91 -25.60 -31.02
CA LEU A 23 7.66 -26.76 -31.50
C LEU A 23 7.43 -26.94 -33.01
N LEU A 24 8.47 -26.78 -33.83
CA LEU A 24 8.43 -27.17 -35.24
C LEU A 24 8.54 -28.70 -35.37
N PRO A 25 7.58 -29.38 -36.04
CA PRO A 25 7.68 -30.81 -36.27
C PRO A 25 8.72 -31.10 -37.36
N GLN A 26 9.68 -31.98 -37.07
CA GLN A 26 10.61 -32.48 -38.08
C GLN A 26 9.86 -33.33 -39.11
N ARG A 27 9.85 -32.89 -40.38
CA ARG A 27 9.28 -33.66 -41.49
C ARG A 27 10.23 -34.77 -41.90
N GLN A 28 9.89 -36.02 -41.57
CA GLN A 28 10.41 -37.19 -42.28
C GLN A 28 9.62 -37.34 -43.60
N THR A 29 10.30 -37.20 -44.73
CA THR A 29 9.68 -37.36 -46.06
C THR A 29 9.70 -38.83 -46.44
N ARG A 30 8.56 -39.52 -46.38
CA ARG A 30 8.38 -40.86 -46.97
C ARG A 30 7.55 -40.73 -48.25
N MET A 31 8.18 -41.04 -49.39
CA MET A 31 7.57 -41.05 -50.71
C MET A 31 6.67 -42.27 -50.89
N GLY A 32 5.42 -42.06 -51.34
CA GLY A 32 4.61 -43.06 -52.04
C GLY A 32 3.16 -43.21 -51.57
N GLY A 33 2.20 -42.99 -52.48
CA GLY A 33 0.84 -43.52 -52.39
C GLY A 33 -0.27 -42.49 -52.57
N LEU A 34 -0.87 -42.46 -53.75
CA LEU A 34 -2.03 -41.65 -54.14
C LEU A 34 -3.32 -42.23 -53.54
N GLY A 35 -4.13 -41.38 -52.89
CA GLY A 35 -5.57 -41.63 -52.72
C GLY A 35 -6.06 -41.82 -51.29
N GLU A 36 -6.13 -40.74 -50.51
CA GLU A 36 -7.23 -40.46 -49.58
C GLU A 36 -7.10 -39.00 -49.14
N ALA A 37 -8.24 -38.33 -49.00
CA ALA A 37 -8.34 -36.89 -48.80
C ALA A 37 -7.45 -36.42 -47.63
N LEU A 38 -6.42 -35.64 -47.98
CA LEU A 38 -5.70 -34.83 -47.03
C LEU A 38 -6.69 -33.75 -46.56
N GLU A 39 -7.42 -34.01 -45.48
CA GLU A 39 -8.09 -32.92 -44.77
C GLU A 39 -7.01 -31.87 -44.48
N ALA A 40 -7.15 -30.72 -45.13
CA ALA A 40 -6.20 -29.63 -44.97
C ALA A 40 -6.06 -29.38 -43.47
N PRO A 41 -4.82 -29.27 -42.93
CA PRO A 41 -4.67 -28.84 -41.56
C PRO A 41 -5.39 -27.50 -41.45
N ALA A 42 -6.35 -27.39 -40.52
CA ALA A 42 -7.11 -26.17 -40.29
C ALA A 42 -6.14 -24.99 -40.30
N THR A 43 -6.13 -24.23 -41.39
CA THR A 43 -5.29 -23.05 -41.50
C THR A 43 -5.88 -22.08 -40.50
N MET A 44 -5.24 -21.94 -39.34
CA MET A 44 -5.38 -20.73 -38.53
C MET A 44 -4.86 -19.60 -39.41
N GLY A 45 -5.75 -19.04 -40.25
CA GLY A 45 -5.43 -17.95 -41.14
C GLY A 45 -4.97 -16.73 -40.34
N GLU A 46 -4.19 -15.85 -40.97
CA GLU A 46 -3.85 -14.57 -40.35
C GLU A 46 -5.15 -13.84 -39.96
N PRO A 47 -5.22 -13.28 -38.75
CA PRO A 47 -6.42 -12.60 -38.30
C PRO A 47 -6.76 -11.49 -39.27
N THR A 48 -8.00 -11.46 -39.69
CA THR A 48 -8.52 -10.42 -40.57
C THR A 48 -8.45 -9.07 -39.86
N ARG A 49 -8.38 -7.98 -40.65
CA ARG A 49 -8.46 -6.62 -40.12
C ARG A 49 -9.68 -6.41 -39.21
N ALA A 50 -10.80 -7.05 -39.52
CA ALA A 50 -12.02 -6.97 -38.72
C ALA A 50 -11.84 -7.60 -37.33
N GLU A 51 -11.20 -8.77 -37.25
CA GLU A 51 -10.91 -9.45 -35.99
C GLU A 51 -9.94 -8.66 -35.12
N LEU A 52 -8.90 -8.06 -35.72
CA LEU A 52 -7.97 -7.18 -35.00
C LEU A 52 -8.68 -5.94 -34.44
N LEU A 53 -9.56 -5.30 -35.21
CA LEU A 53 -10.33 -4.15 -34.74
C LEU A 53 -11.29 -4.54 -33.60
N ALA A 54 -11.95 -5.69 -33.69
CA ALA A 54 -12.80 -6.20 -32.63
C ALA A 54 -12.01 -6.48 -31.35
N ALA A 55 -10.82 -7.08 -31.45
CA ALA A 55 -9.94 -7.33 -30.32
C ALA A 55 -9.47 -6.03 -29.65
N VAL A 56 -9.06 -5.03 -30.44
CA VAL A 56 -8.66 -3.71 -29.93
C VAL A 56 -9.84 -3.01 -29.25
N HIS A 57 -11.04 -3.07 -29.84
CA HIS A 57 -12.24 -2.49 -29.23
C HIS A 57 -12.58 -3.16 -27.90
N GLY A 58 -12.54 -4.50 -27.84
CA GLY A 58 -12.76 -5.26 -26.62
C GLY A 58 -11.73 -4.92 -25.53
N ALA A 59 -10.45 -4.82 -25.90
CA ALA A 59 -9.39 -4.40 -24.98
C ALA A 59 -9.63 -2.98 -24.44
N ARG A 60 -10.06 -2.05 -25.30
CA ARG A 60 -10.39 -0.67 -24.89
C ARG A 60 -11.52 -0.64 -23.86
N VAL A 61 -12.63 -1.33 -24.13
CA VAL A 61 -13.78 -1.41 -23.21
C VAL A 61 -13.37 -2.04 -21.88
N ALA A 62 -12.54 -3.08 -21.90
CA ALA A 62 -12.03 -3.69 -20.68
C ALA A 62 -11.14 -2.73 -19.86
N LEU A 63 -10.34 -1.90 -20.53
CA LEU A 63 -9.52 -0.88 -19.86
C LEU A 63 -10.39 0.25 -19.29
N GLU A 64 -11.41 0.70 -20.03
CA GLU A 64 -12.40 1.69 -19.55
C GLU A 64 -13.06 1.21 -18.24
N GLY A 65 -13.52 -0.04 -18.18
CA GLY A 65 -14.10 -0.60 -16.95
C GLY A 65 -13.11 -0.71 -15.77
N LYS A 66 -11.83 -1.00 -16.04
CA LYS A 66 -10.78 -0.98 -15.00
C LYS A 66 -10.53 0.42 -14.47
N ILE A 67 -10.53 1.43 -15.34
CA ILE A 67 -10.36 2.84 -14.95
C ILE A 67 -11.51 3.29 -14.07
N GLU A 68 -12.75 2.94 -14.41
CA GLU A 68 -13.92 3.26 -13.60
C GLU A 68 -13.84 2.62 -12.20
N THR A 69 -13.45 1.34 -12.14
CA THR A 69 -13.25 0.64 -10.85
C THR A 69 -12.19 1.34 -10.00
N LEU A 70 -11.03 1.65 -10.59
CA LEU A 70 -9.95 2.36 -9.89
C LEU A 70 -10.37 3.76 -9.43
N ALA A 71 -11.17 4.48 -10.22
CA ALA A 71 -11.68 5.78 -9.83
C ALA A 71 -12.58 5.70 -8.58
N VAL A 72 -13.42 4.68 -8.49
CA VAL A 72 -14.24 4.41 -7.29
C VAL A 72 -13.34 4.08 -6.09
N GLU A 73 -12.36 3.20 -6.26
CA GLU A 73 -11.42 2.84 -5.18
C GLU A 73 -10.64 4.05 -4.66
N VAL A 74 -10.14 4.90 -5.55
CA VAL A 74 -9.44 6.15 -5.18
C VAL A 74 -10.34 7.06 -4.36
N ASN A 75 -11.60 7.24 -4.76
CA ASN A 75 -12.55 8.06 -4.01
C ASN A 75 -12.83 7.52 -2.61
N LEU A 76 -12.95 6.19 -2.46
CA LEU A 76 -13.11 5.55 -1.16
C LEU A 76 -11.88 5.75 -0.28
N LEU A 77 -10.67 5.55 -0.83
CA LEU A 77 -9.42 5.77 -0.12
C LEU A 77 -9.25 7.24 0.33
N GLN A 78 -9.66 8.20 -0.50
CA GLN A 78 -9.66 9.62 -0.12
C GLN A 78 -10.62 9.90 1.05
N ALA A 79 -11.81 9.32 1.02
CA ALA A 79 -12.78 9.47 2.11
C ALA A 79 -12.23 8.87 3.42
N ASP A 80 -11.59 7.70 3.35
CA ASP A 80 -10.99 7.06 4.52
C ASP A 80 -9.78 7.84 5.05
N LEU A 81 -8.94 8.39 4.17
CA LEU A 81 -7.85 9.28 4.56
C LEU A 81 -8.37 10.52 5.30
N CYS A 82 -9.47 11.11 4.85
CA CYS A 82 -10.10 12.24 5.54
C CYS A 82 -10.56 11.86 6.96
N LYS A 83 -11.23 10.72 7.12
CA LYS A 83 -11.64 10.22 8.45
C LYS A 83 -10.45 9.99 9.38
N VAL A 84 -9.36 9.43 8.86
CA VAL A 84 -8.13 9.22 9.64
C VAL A 84 -7.52 10.56 10.04
N SER A 85 -7.45 11.53 9.13
CA SER A 85 -6.95 12.88 9.43
C SER A 85 -7.73 13.55 10.55
N ASP A 86 -9.06 13.44 10.53
CA ASP A 86 -9.90 14.03 11.58
C ASP A 86 -9.72 13.34 12.93
N LYS A 87 -9.58 12.00 12.95
CA LYS A 87 -9.24 11.26 14.18
C LYS A 87 -7.91 11.70 14.77
N VAL A 88 -6.90 11.95 13.93
CA VAL A 88 -5.58 12.44 14.39
C VAL A 88 -5.72 13.82 15.02
N LYS A 89 -6.44 14.76 14.40
CA LYS A 89 -6.67 16.09 14.97
C LYS A 89 -7.36 16.04 16.34
N VAL A 90 -8.35 15.16 16.50
CA VAL A 90 -9.04 14.97 17.79
C VAL A 90 -8.08 14.40 18.84
N ALA A 91 -7.24 13.44 18.46
CA ALA A 91 -6.24 12.88 19.36
C ALA A 91 -5.20 13.93 19.79
N ASP A 92 -4.73 14.76 18.85
CA ASP A 92 -3.81 15.86 19.14
C ASP A 92 -4.43 16.87 20.13
N GLY A 93 -5.71 17.24 19.94
CA GLY A 93 -6.44 18.07 20.89
C GLY A 93 -6.50 17.47 22.28
N THR A 94 -6.87 16.19 22.38
CA THR A 94 -6.90 15.45 23.65
C THR A 94 -5.53 15.44 24.35
N ILE A 95 -4.44 15.29 23.60
CA ILE A 95 -3.07 15.29 24.15
C ILE A 95 -2.74 16.67 24.75
N VAL A 96 -3.10 17.77 24.08
CA VAL A 96 -2.87 19.14 24.59
C VAL A 96 -3.65 19.38 25.88
N ASP A 97 -4.90 18.94 25.94
CA ASP A 97 -5.73 19.05 27.15
C ASP A 97 -5.11 18.28 28.33
N LEU A 98 -4.70 17.04 28.09
CA LEU A 98 -4.03 16.20 29.11
C LEU A 98 -2.71 16.82 29.58
N GLN A 99 -1.90 17.39 28.67
CA GLN A 99 -0.67 18.08 29.05
C GLN A 99 -0.95 19.28 29.96
N THR A 100 -2.02 20.02 29.69
CA THR A 100 -2.46 21.16 30.50
C THR A 100 -2.93 20.71 31.89
N GLU A 101 -3.72 19.64 31.96
CA GLU A 101 -4.19 19.06 33.22
C GLU A 101 -3.02 18.56 34.07
N VAL A 102 -2.10 17.80 33.48
CA VAL A 102 -0.87 17.35 34.16
C VAL A 102 -0.05 18.53 34.68
N GLY A 103 0.08 19.61 33.91
CA GLY A 103 0.75 20.83 34.34
C GLY A 103 0.09 21.48 35.56
N THR A 104 -1.25 21.47 35.60
CA THR A 104 -2.04 21.99 36.73
C THR A 104 -1.86 21.12 37.97
N LEU A 105 -1.98 19.80 37.83
CA LEU A 105 -1.78 18.84 38.91
C LEU A 105 -0.37 18.94 39.52
N ARG A 106 0.67 19.12 38.69
CA ARG A 106 2.04 19.33 39.18
C ARG A 106 2.18 20.57 40.06
N LYS A 107 1.52 21.68 39.70
CA LYS A 107 1.53 22.91 40.51
C LYS A 107 0.81 22.70 41.84
N GLN A 108 -0.35 22.05 41.81
CA GLN A 108 -1.11 21.73 43.02
C GLN A 108 -0.30 20.81 43.95
N MET A 109 0.38 19.79 43.40
CA MET A 109 1.23 18.91 44.18
C MET A 109 2.38 19.67 44.85
N ALA A 110 3.04 20.58 44.13
CA ALA A 110 4.11 21.41 44.69
C ALA A 110 3.60 22.31 45.84
N GLN A 111 2.39 22.86 45.72
CA GLN A 111 1.75 23.62 46.80
C GLN A 111 1.48 22.74 48.03
N VAL A 112 0.93 21.54 47.84
CA VAL A 112 0.69 20.59 48.93
C VAL A 112 2.01 20.22 49.61
N THR A 113 3.06 19.88 48.87
CA THR A 113 4.39 19.59 49.43
C THR A 113 4.93 20.76 50.26
N SER A 114 4.77 22.01 49.77
CA SER A 114 5.19 23.19 50.52
C SER A 114 4.41 23.39 51.82
N ILE A 115 3.10 23.15 51.79
CA ILE A 115 2.24 23.26 52.98
C ILE A 115 2.63 22.20 54.00
N VAL A 116 2.82 20.95 53.57
CA VAL A 116 3.26 19.86 54.45
C VAL A 116 4.58 20.20 55.13
N GLY A 117 5.60 20.63 54.37
CA GLY A 117 6.89 21.01 54.97
C GLY A 117 6.79 22.19 55.95
N THR A 118 5.87 23.13 55.70
CA THR A 118 5.61 24.24 56.64
C THR A 118 4.97 23.72 57.94
N LEU A 119 3.99 22.82 57.84
CA LEU A 119 3.32 22.24 58.99
C LEU A 119 4.26 21.34 59.80
N GLU A 120 5.12 20.57 59.14
CA GLU A 120 6.16 19.76 59.79
C GLU A 120 7.10 20.63 60.63
N GLY A 121 7.59 21.75 60.08
CA GLY A 121 8.44 22.68 60.84
C GLY A 121 7.70 23.33 62.02
N GLN A 122 6.42 23.68 61.85
CA GLN A 122 5.61 24.20 62.96
C GLN A 122 5.42 23.18 64.09
N LEU A 123 5.29 21.89 63.75
CA LEU A 123 5.14 20.82 64.73
C LEU A 123 6.44 20.62 65.52
N GLU A 124 7.59 20.58 64.84
CA GLU A 124 8.91 20.46 65.49
C GLU A 124 9.16 21.61 66.47
N ASP A 125 8.85 22.85 66.07
CA ASP A 125 8.93 24.03 66.92
C ASP A 125 8.02 23.96 68.16
N ALA A 126 6.84 23.34 68.04
CA ALA A 126 5.90 23.19 69.13
C ALA A 126 6.33 22.10 70.12
N GLU A 127 6.83 20.97 69.61
CA GLU A 127 7.33 19.86 70.42
C GLU A 127 8.61 20.22 71.17
N GLY A 128 9.52 20.99 70.57
CA GLY A 128 10.74 21.46 71.25
C GLY A 128 10.49 22.49 72.37
N ARG A 129 9.27 23.03 72.48
CA ARG A 129 8.86 23.98 73.53
C ARG A 129 8.03 23.33 74.66
N SER A 130 7.66 22.06 74.54
CA SER A 130 6.90 21.30 75.55
C SER A 130 7.80 20.52 76.50
#